data_AF-A0A535AKH9-F1
#
_entry.id   AF-A0A535AKH9-F1
#
_cell.length_a   1.000
_cell.length_b   1.000
_cell.length_c   1.000
_cell.angle_alpha   90.00
_cell.angle_beta   90.00
_cell.angle_gamma   90.00
#
_symmetry.space_group_name_H-M   'P 1'
#
loop_
_entity.id
_entity.type
_entity.pdbx_description
1 polymer ?
#
loop_
_entity_poly.entity_id
_entity_poly.type
_entity_poly.pdbx_seq_one_letter_code
_entity_poly.pdbx_strand_id
1 'polypeptide(L)'
;MWPSGQDYAARDPEGFAKATAARRIGRLGDPETEIAPVALFLATDDSRFVTGHVFYVDGGGASGVARGARQRRAKARPGACGLHPRVGTVY
;
A
#
# COMPACT_ATOMS: atom_id res chain seq x y z
N MET A 1 -0.43 -16.49 -23.22
CA MET A 1 -0.10 -16.52 -21.78
C MET A 1 0.55 -15.19 -21.45
N TRP A 2 0.03 -14.42 -20.48
CA TRP A 2 0.65 -13.17 -20.06
C TRP A 2 2.00 -13.46 -19.38
N PRO A 3 3.08 -12.69 -19.63
CA PRO A 3 4.36 -12.91 -18.97
C PRO A 3 4.21 -12.80 -17.46
N SER A 4 4.71 -13.79 -16.72
CA SER A 4 4.64 -13.79 -15.27
C SER A 4 5.54 -12.70 -14.69
N GLY A 5 5.29 -12.28 -13.44
CA GLY A 5 6.18 -11.35 -12.74
C GLY A 5 7.63 -11.86 -12.60
N GLN A 6 7.86 -13.16 -12.80
CA GLN A 6 9.20 -13.78 -12.76
C GLN A 6 9.99 -13.55 -14.05
N ASP A 7 9.32 -13.46 -15.20
CA ASP A 7 9.96 -13.14 -16.48
C ASP A 7 10.52 -11.70 -16.48
N TYR A 8 9.90 -10.82 -15.69
CA TYR A 8 10.34 -9.44 -15.53
C TYR A 8 11.74 -9.34 -14.90
N ALA A 9 12.05 -10.21 -13.93
CA ALA A 9 13.36 -10.24 -13.28
C ALA A 9 14.48 -10.64 -14.25
N ALA A 10 14.20 -11.56 -15.18
CA ALA A 10 15.17 -12.02 -16.16
C ALA A 10 15.42 -10.98 -17.27
N ARG A 11 14.37 -10.24 -17.66
CA ARG A 11 14.44 -9.23 -18.73
C ARG A 11 15.05 -7.91 -18.25
N ASP A 12 14.74 -7.48 -17.04
CA ASP A 12 15.18 -6.19 -16.48
C ASP A 12 15.41 -6.31 -14.96
N PRO A 13 16.60 -6.78 -14.54
CA PRO A 13 16.92 -6.97 -13.13
C PRO A 13 16.87 -5.67 -12.32
N GLU A 14 17.30 -4.55 -12.91
CA GLU A 14 17.32 -3.24 -12.23
C GLU A 14 15.89 -2.72 -12.03
N GLY A 15 15.07 -2.77 -13.08
CA GLY A 15 13.65 -2.44 -13.00
C GLY A 15 12.90 -3.32 -12.01
N PHE A 16 13.19 -4.62 -11.99
CA PHE A 16 12.63 -5.56 -11.03
C PHE A 16 13.00 -5.21 -9.58
N ALA A 17 14.27 -4.90 -9.30
CA ALA A 17 14.72 -4.50 -7.98
C ALA A 17 14.04 -3.20 -7.52
N LYS A 18 13.93 -2.20 -8.41
CA LYS A 18 13.26 -0.94 -8.13
C LYS A 18 11.76 -1.12 -7.88
N ALA A 19 11.09 -1.90 -8.71
CA ALA A 19 9.67 -2.22 -8.57
C ALA A 19 9.38 -2.97 -7.27
N THR A 20 10.27 -3.88 -6.89
CA THR A 20 10.18 -4.65 -5.64
C THR A 20 10.37 -3.76 -4.42
N ALA A 21 11.38 -2.89 -4.43
CA ALA A 21 11.65 -1.97 -3.32
C ALA A 21 10.53 -0.94 -3.09
N ALA A 22 9.81 -0.54 -4.13
CA ALA A 22 8.67 0.36 -4.04
C ALA A 22 7.46 -0.26 -3.30
N ARG A 23 7.38 -1.59 -3.22
CA ARG A 23 6.23 -2.30 -2.62
C ARG A 23 6.48 -2.58 -1.15
N ARG A 24 5.46 -2.37 -0.31
CA ARG A 24 5.53 -2.67 1.13
C ARG A 24 5.45 -4.15 1.45
N ILE A 25 5.17 -5.03 0.51
CA ILE A 25 5.34 -6.47 0.69
C ILE A 25 6.76 -6.93 0.33
N GLY A 26 7.56 -6.08 -0.32
CA GLY A 26 8.95 -6.37 -0.68
C GLY A 26 9.11 -7.44 -1.76
N ARG A 27 8.07 -7.68 -2.56
CA ARG A 27 8.09 -8.56 -3.73
C ARG A 27 7.14 -8.02 -4.80
N LEU A 28 7.32 -8.46 -6.05
CA LEU A 28 6.31 -8.27 -7.09
C LEU A 28 5.11 -9.18 -6.82
N GLY A 29 3.93 -8.71 -7.26
CA GLY A 29 2.70 -9.48 -7.14
C GLY A 29 2.57 -10.52 -8.24
N ASP A 30 1.90 -11.63 -7.94
CA ASP A 30 1.50 -12.66 -8.89
C ASP A 30 0.06 -12.40 -9.36
N PRO A 31 -0.19 -12.28 -10.67
CA PRO A 31 -1.52 -11.96 -11.20
C PRO A 31 -2.59 -12.98 -10.80
N GLU A 32 -2.27 -14.27 -10.82
CA GLU A 32 -3.23 -15.36 -10.62
C GLU A 32 -3.63 -15.51 -9.16
N THR A 33 -2.68 -15.34 -8.23
CA THR A 33 -2.93 -15.52 -6.80
C THR A 33 -3.29 -14.23 -6.06
N GLU A 34 -3.08 -13.05 -6.65
CA GLU A 34 -3.31 -11.78 -5.96
C GLU A 34 -4.26 -10.82 -6.68
N ILE A 35 -4.22 -10.74 -8.02
CA ILE A 35 -5.12 -9.85 -8.77
C ILE A 35 -6.44 -10.56 -9.10
N ALA A 36 -6.35 -11.79 -9.63
CA ALA A 36 -7.52 -12.56 -10.04
C ALA A 36 -8.52 -12.81 -8.90
N PRO A 37 -8.12 -13.09 -7.64
CA PRO A 37 -9.09 -13.27 -6.56
C PRO A 37 -9.86 -11.99 -6.22
N VAL A 38 -9.25 -10.80 -6.37
CA VAL A 38 -9.95 -9.53 -6.15
C VAL A 38 -10.95 -9.27 -7.29
N ALA A 39 -10.56 -9.54 -8.54
CA ALA A 39 -11.47 -9.46 -9.67
C ALA A 39 -12.65 -10.44 -9.51
N LEU A 40 -12.38 -11.66 -9.02
CA LEU A 40 -13.40 -12.66 -8.73
C LEU A 40 -14.35 -12.18 -7.64
N PHE A 41 -13.84 -11.63 -6.53
CA PHE A 41 -14.66 -11.05 -5.47
C PHE A 41 -15.62 -9.99 -6.05
N LEU A 42 -15.10 -9.07 -6.87
CA LEU A 42 -15.91 -8.02 -7.51
C LEU A 42 -16.96 -8.56 -8.50
N ALA A 43 -16.81 -9.79 -8.96
CA ALA A 43 -17.75 -10.47 -9.86
C ALA A 43 -18.80 -11.31 -9.11
N THR A 44 -18.80 -11.30 -7.78
CA THR A 44 -19.72 -12.10 -6.95
C THR A 44 -20.79 -11.23 -6.26
N ASP A 45 -21.83 -11.87 -5.71
CA ASP A 45 -22.87 -11.20 -4.93
C ASP A 45 -22.37 -10.61 -3.60
N ASP A 46 -21.18 -11.01 -3.15
CA ASP A 46 -20.55 -10.49 -1.94
C ASP A 46 -20.14 -9.03 -2.09
N SER A 47 -19.91 -8.56 -3.32
CA SER A 47 -19.60 -7.17 -3.64
C SER A 47 -20.80 -6.34 -4.12
N ARG A 48 -22.05 -6.81 -3.96
CA ARG A 48 -23.25 -6.17 -4.54
C ARG A 48 -23.50 -4.71 -4.15
N PHE A 49 -22.88 -4.23 -3.07
CA PHE A 49 -22.99 -2.83 -2.60
C PHE A 49 -21.68 -2.03 -2.79
N VAL A 50 -20.68 -2.63 -3.43
CA VAL A 50 -19.40 -2.01 -3.74
C VAL A 50 -19.47 -1.41 -5.14
N THR A 51 -19.55 -0.08 -5.22
CA THR A 51 -19.58 0.65 -6.49
C THR A 51 -18.80 1.97 -6.37
N GLY A 52 -18.30 2.47 -7.50
CA GLY A 52 -17.56 3.75 -7.59
C GLY A 52 -16.22 3.79 -6.83
N HIS A 53 -15.73 2.65 -6.33
CA HIS A 53 -14.48 2.57 -5.58
C HIS A 53 -13.29 2.16 -6.45
N VAL A 54 -12.11 2.64 -6.07
CA VAL A 54 -10.82 2.23 -6.64
C VAL A 54 -10.10 1.34 -5.64
N PHE A 55 -9.83 0.09 -6.03
CA PHE A 55 -9.07 -0.86 -5.22
C PHE A 55 -7.60 -0.87 -5.65
N TYR A 56 -6.70 -0.55 -4.72
CA TYR A 56 -5.27 -0.69 -4.92
C TYR A 56 -4.83 -2.11 -4.54
N VAL A 57 -4.55 -2.94 -5.54
CA VAL A 57 -4.05 -4.31 -5.36
C VAL A 57 -2.59 -4.38 -5.82
N ASP A 58 -1.71 -3.70 -5.09
CA ASP A 58 -0.33 -3.44 -5.54
C ASP A 58 0.76 -3.78 -4.51
N GLY A 59 0.40 -4.44 -3.40
CA GLY A 59 1.34 -4.73 -2.33
C GLY A 59 1.78 -3.48 -1.53
N GLY A 60 0.99 -2.41 -1.58
CA GLY A 60 1.21 -1.17 -0.84
C GLY A 60 2.08 -0.14 -1.57
N GLY A 61 2.23 -0.23 -2.89
CA GLY A 61 2.99 0.74 -3.69
C GLY A 61 2.39 2.15 -3.66
N ALA A 62 1.06 2.26 -3.76
CA ALA A 62 0.33 3.52 -3.77
C ALA A 62 0.26 4.23 -2.41
N SER A 63 0.64 3.53 -1.33
CA SER A 63 0.44 3.99 0.05
C SER A 63 1.38 5.12 0.50
N GLY A 64 2.25 5.63 -0.38
CA GLY A 64 3.08 6.82 -0.15
C GLY A 64 4.17 6.74 0.94
N VAL A 65 4.24 5.65 1.71
CA VAL A 65 5.28 5.45 2.74
C VAL A 65 6.26 4.40 2.25
N ALA A 66 7.47 4.84 1.94
CA ALA A 66 8.56 3.97 1.51
C ALA A 66 8.90 2.95 2.61
N ARG A 67 9.04 1.68 2.21
CA ARG A 67 9.68 0.66 3.07
C ARG A 67 11.10 1.12 3.35
N GLY A 68 11.40 1.44 4.61
CA GLY A 68 12.75 1.85 5.02
C GLY A 68 12.97 3.34 5.26
N ALA A 69 11.92 4.17 5.29
CA ALA A 69 12.00 5.43 6.02
C ALA A 69 12.05 5.12 7.52
N ARG A 70 13.24 4.69 7.99
CA ARG A 70 13.62 4.76 9.41
C ARG A 70 13.18 6.15 9.84
N GLN A 71 12.15 6.22 10.69
CA GLN A 71 11.58 7.46 11.20
C GLN A 71 12.76 8.37 11.50
N ARG A 72 12.99 9.39 10.66
CA ARG A 72 14.00 10.40 10.95
C ARG A 72 13.54 10.97 12.27
N ARG A 73 14.28 10.60 13.31
CA ARG A 73 14.05 10.89 14.71
C ARG A 73 13.45 12.28 14.78
N ALA A 74 12.22 12.37 15.30
CA ALA A 74 11.56 13.64 15.53
C ALA A 74 12.61 14.60 16.09
N LYS A 75 12.95 15.64 15.32
CA LYS A 75 13.70 16.77 15.86
C LYS A 75 12.74 17.37 16.87
N ALA A 76 12.98 17.07 18.15
CA ALA A 76 12.19 17.55 19.26
C ALA A 76 12.00 19.06 19.08
N ARG A 77 10.75 19.51 18.97
CA ARG A 77 10.42 20.93 19.08
C ARG A 77 10.66 21.31 20.55
N PRO A 78 11.63 22.17 20.88
CA PRO A 78 11.69 22.73 22.22
C PRO A 78 10.54 23.74 22.33
N GLY A 79 9.68 23.58 23.33
CA GLY A 79 8.57 24.49 23.58
C GLY A 79 7.22 23.77 23.73
N ALA A 80 7.14 22.80 24.64
CA ALA A 80 5.88 22.45 25.25
C ALA A 80 5.60 23.49 26.35
N CYS A 81 4.73 24.47 26.07
CA CYS A 81 4.09 25.25 27.11
C CYS A 81 2.90 24.41 27.63
N GLY A 82 2.90 24.15 28.94
CA GLY A 82 2.07 23.13 29.56
C GLY A 82 0.58 23.48 29.72
N LEU A 83 -0.22 22.41 29.81
CA LEU A 83 -1.34 22.14 30.73
C LEU A 83 -2.35 23.28 31.07
N HIS A 84 -3.68 23.10 31.16
CA HIS A 84 -4.65 22.01 30.98
C HIS A 84 -6.06 22.68 31.20
N PRO A 85 -7.13 21.94 31.57
CA PRO A 85 -8.37 21.67 30.82
C PRO A 85 -9.43 22.77 30.85
N ARG A 86 -10.37 22.76 29.89
CA ARG A 86 -11.81 22.82 30.21
C ARG A 86 -12.64 21.95 29.28
N VAL A 87 -13.48 21.15 29.94
CA VAL A 87 -14.64 20.39 29.50
C VAL A 87 -15.59 21.28 28.68
N GLY A 88 -16.15 20.75 27.58
CA GLY A 88 -17.13 21.44 26.75
C GLY A 88 -17.80 20.51 25.74
N THR A 89 -19.00 20.08 26.10
CA THR A 89 -19.99 19.21 25.44
C THR A 89 -20.38 19.63 24.00
N VAL A 90 -20.58 18.60 23.15
CA VAL A 90 -21.58 18.37 22.06
C VAL A 90 -22.02 19.55 21.19
N TYR A 91 -21.79 19.43 19.87
CA TYR A 91 -22.82 19.18 18.83
C TYR A 91 -22.21 18.30 17.73
#